data_AF-A0A7L0JH20-F1
#
_entry.id   AF-A0A7L0JH20-F1
#
_cell.length_a   1.000
_cell.length_b   1.000
_cell.length_c   1.000
_cell.angle_alpha   90.00
_cell.angle_beta   90.00
_cell.angle_gamma   90.00
#
_symmetry.space_group_name_H-M   'P 1'
#
loop_
_entity.id
_entity.type
_entity.pdbx_description
1 polymer ?
#
loop_
_entity_poly.entity_id
_entity_poly.type
_entity_poly.pdbx_seq_one_letter_code
_entity_poly.pdbx_strand_id
1 'polypeptide(L)'
;AVDIPCSAFRSGWTDPRIEWKFQKGSSLQLFYYGKELTEPYRNRVRFSPTSIHFESVTREDSGKYICEVVGDGNHIAKSEVTLTVQGGDGAPCCHLTPPFPSP
;
A
#
# COMPACT_ATOMS: atom_id res chain seq x y z
N ALA A 1 9.82 -1.23 0.96
CA ALA A 1 8.81 -1.01 -0.08
C ALA A 1 7.95 -2.24 -0.26
N VAL A 2 6.67 -2.07 -0.60
CA VAL A 2 5.71 -3.15 -0.87
C VAL A 2 4.83 -2.74 -2.05
N ASP A 3 4.60 -3.68 -2.96
CA ASP A 3 3.70 -3.53 -4.10
C ASP A 3 2.38 -4.26 -3.84
N ILE A 4 1.27 -3.53 -3.96
CA ILE A 4 -0.08 -4.08 -3.81
C ILE A 4 -0.71 -4.16 -5.20
N PRO A 5 -0.91 -5.36 -5.77
CA PRO A 5 -1.46 -5.52 -7.11
C PRO A 5 -2.97 -5.24 -7.14
N CYS A 6 -3.45 -4.67 -8.25
CA CYS A 6 -4.86 -4.51 -8.56
C CYS A 6 -5.27 -5.49 -9.65
N SER A 7 -5.76 -6.67 -9.24
CA SER A 7 -6.21 -7.70 -10.18
C SER A 7 -7.50 -7.33 -10.93
N ALA A 8 -8.15 -6.24 -10.53
CA ALA A 8 -9.34 -5.72 -11.21
C ALA A 8 -8.99 -4.94 -12.50
N PHE A 9 -7.76 -4.43 -12.62
CA PHE A 9 -7.34 -3.70 -13.81
C PHE A 9 -7.20 -4.62 -15.02
N ARG A 10 -7.71 -4.18 -16.18
CA ARG A 10 -7.62 -4.86 -17.47
C ARG A 10 -7.01 -3.91 -18.49
N SER A 11 -5.98 -4.35 -19.23
CA SER A 11 -5.25 -3.55 -20.23
C SER A 11 -6.05 -3.20 -21.49
N GLY A 12 -7.33 -3.59 -21.58
CA GLY A 12 -8.21 -3.32 -22.71
C GLY A 12 -9.22 -2.18 -22.48
N TRP A 13 -9.19 -1.50 -21.33
CA TRP A 13 -10.13 -0.42 -21.02
C TRP A 13 -9.60 0.95 -21.44
N THR A 14 -10.48 1.79 -21.96
CA THR A 14 -10.18 3.15 -22.43
C THR A 14 -10.46 4.15 -21.31
N ASP A 15 -9.40 4.70 -20.70
CA ASP A 15 -9.48 5.56 -19.49
C ASP A 15 -10.25 4.94 -18.32
N PRO A 16 -9.82 3.77 -17.79
CA PRO A 16 -10.49 3.16 -16.66
C PRO A 16 -10.39 4.04 -15.41
N ARG A 17 -11.51 4.22 -14.71
CA ARG A 17 -11.54 4.95 -13.46
C ARG A 17 -11.12 4.01 -12.34
N ILE A 18 -9.92 4.24 -11.81
CA ILE A 18 -9.35 3.44 -10.73
C ILE A 18 -9.54 4.19 -9.41
N GLU A 19 -10.10 3.52 -8.43
CA GLU A 19 -10.33 4.02 -7.08
C GLU A 19 -9.73 3.04 -6.08
N TRP A 20 -9.05 3.56 -5.07
CA TRP A 20 -8.50 2.74 -4.00
C TRP A 20 -9.01 3.18 -2.63
N LYS A 21 -9.39 2.18 -1.85
CA LYS A 21 -9.91 2.34 -0.50
C LYS A 21 -9.07 1.50 0.46
N PHE A 22 -8.71 2.09 1.59
CA PHE A 22 -8.03 1.43 2.68
C PHE A 22 -9.02 1.17 3.82
N GLN A 23 -9.16 -0.08 4.22
CA GLN A 23 -10.03 -0.51 5.30
C GLN A 23 -9.20 -1.06 6.45
N LYS A 24 -9.32 -0.43 7.63
CA LYS A 24 -8.65 -0.83 8.86
C LYS A 24 -9.69 -1.04 9.96
N GLY A 25 -9.98 -2.30 10.26
CA GLY A 25 -11.10 -2.65 11.13
C GLY A 25 -12.42 -2.14 10.54
N SER A 26 -13.12 -1.27 11.26
CA SER A 26 -14.36 -0.63 10.81
C SER A 26 -14.14 0.70 10.07
N SER A 27 -12.92 1.23 10.06
CA SER A 27 -12.59 2.49 9.39
C SER A 27 -12.33 2.24 7.90
N LEU A 28 -13.01 2.99 7.04
CA LEU A 28 -12.78 3.00 5.60
C LEU A 28 -12.28 4.38 5.19
N GLN A 29 -11.13 4.43 4.53
CA GLN A 29 -10.47 5.66 4.13
C GLN A 29 -10.18 5.63 2.63
N LEU A 30 -10.53 6.72 1.95
CA LEU A 30 -10.26 6.86 0.53
C LEU A 30 -8.79 7.22 0.34
N PHE A 31 -8.08 6.38 -0.39
CA PHE A 31 -6.63 6.47 -0.56
C PHE A 31 -6.25 7.08 -1.93
N TYR A 32 -7.00 6.74 -2.98
CA TYR A 32 -6.82 7.26 -4.33
C TYR A 32 -8.17 7.45 -5.01
N TYR A 33 -8.43 8.66 -5.48
CA TYR A 33 -9.67 9.03 -6.16
C TYR A 33 -9.43 10.18 -7.12
N GLY A 34 -10.15 10.21 -8.24
CA GLY A 34 -10.08 11.34 -9.18
C GLY A 34 -8.68 11.54 -9.78
N LYS A 35 -7.92 10.45 -9.95
CA LYS A 35 -6.52 10.45 -10.40
C LYS A 35 -5.53 11.06 -9.39
N GLU A 36 -5.94 11.15 -8.12
CA GLU A 36 -5.20 11.83 -7.06
C GLU A 36 -5.07 10.98 -5.80
N LEU A 37 -3.88 11.00 -5.18
CA LEU A 37 -3.61 10.37 -3.89
C LEU A 37 -4.00 11.32 -2.74
N THR A 38 -4.69 10.80 -1.74
CA THR A 38 -5.03 11.55 -0.53
C THR A 38 -3.84 11.61 0.43
N GLU A 39 -3.80 12.65 1.27
CA GLU A 39 -2.85 12.71 2.37
C GLU A 39 -3.28 11.76 3.50
N PRO A 40 -2.32 11.09 4.18
CA PRO A 40 -0.86 11.27 4.13
C PRO A 40 -0.13 10.39 3.08
N TYR A 41 -0.83 9.70 2.19
CA TYR A 41 -0.25 8.66 1.32
C TYR A 41 0.51 9.19 0.11
N ARG A 42 0.15 10.40 -0.36
CA ARG A 42 0.72 11.03 -1.56
C ARG A 42 2.26 11.11 -1.58
N ASN A 43 2.90 11.25 -0.42
CA ASN A 43 4.37 11.36 -0.32
C ASN A 43 5.09 10.02 -0.15
N ARG A 44 4.36 8.92 0.05
CA ARG A 44 4.92 7.60 0.42
C ARG A 44 4.49 6.48 -0.52
N VAL A 45 3.52 6.75 -1.38
CA VAL A 45 2.95 5.77 -2.28
C VAL A 45 2.95 6.29 -3.69
N ARG A 46 3.36 5.43 -4.62
CA ARG A 46 3.30 5.70 -6.06
C ARG A 46 2.16 4.91 -6.64
N PHE A 47 1.27 5.62 -7.33
CA PHE A 47 0.17 5.00 -8.03
C PHE A 47 0.63 4.43 -9.38
N SER A 48 0.16 3.24 -9.72
CA SER A 48 0.22 2.68 -11.07
C SER A 48 -1.15 2.09 -11.45
N PRO A 49 -1.48 1.98 -12.75
CA PRO A 49 -2.76 1.42 -13.18
C PRO A 49 -2.99 -0.02 -12.70
N THR A 50 -1.91 -0.80 -12.61
CA THR A 50 -1.93 -2.22 -12.24
C THR A 50 -1.66 -2.49 -10.77
N SER A 51 -1.15 -1.52 -10.01
CA SER A 51 -0.71 -1.70 -8.61
C SER A 51 -0.43 -0.37 -7.92
N ILE A 52 -0.33 -0.37 -6.59
CA ILE A 52 0.21 0.76 -5.82
C ILE A 52 1.50 0.34 -5.13
N HIS A 53 2.52 1.19 -5.21
CA HIS A 53 3.84 0.94 -4.67
C HIS A 53 4.07 1.80 -3.42
N PHE A 54 4.05 1.18 -2.25
CA PHE A 54 4.41 1.84 -1.00
C PHE A 54 5.94 1.84 -0.84
N GLU A 55 6.55 3.02 -0.75
CA GLU A 55 7.99 3.16 -0.49
C GLU A 55 8.34 2.69 0.92
N SER A 56 7.52 3.07 1.90
CA SER A 56 7.65 2.70 3.31
C SER A 56 6.29 2.32 3.89
N VAL A 57 6.21 1.13 4.48
CA VAL A 57 5.03 0.63 5.19
C VAL A 57 5.35 0.49 6.68
N THR A 58 4.41 0.83 7.55
CA THR A 58 4.51 0.64 8.99
C THR A 58 3.46 -0.35 9.49
N ARG A 59 3.52 -0.74 10.75
CA ARG A 59 2.48 -1.59 11.37
C ARG A 59 1.08 -0.96 11.24
N GLU A 60 1.01 0.36 11.15
CA GLU A 60 -0.24 1.11 11.03
C GLU A 60 -0.91 0.99 9.66
N ASP A 61 -0.12 0.72 8.61
CA ASP A 61 -0.59 0.47 7.25
C ASP A 61 -1.16 -0.96 7.09
N SER A 62 -1.07 -1.81 8.12
CA SER A 62 -1.69 -3.13 8.07
C SER A 62 -3.21 -3.00 8.00
N GLY A 63 -3.80 -3.58 6.97
CA GLY A 63 -5.22 -3.48 6.69
C GLY A 63 -5.57 -4.04 5.32
N LYS A 64 -6.83 -3.86 4.93
CA LYS A 64 -7.35 -4.32 3.66
C LYS A 64 -7.35 -3.18 2.65
N TYR A 65 -6.72 -3.40 1.51
CA TYR A 65 -6.66 -2.49 0.38
C TYR A 65 -7.60 -2.99 -0.70
N ILE A 66 -8.52 -2.13 -1.12
CA ILE A 66 -9.58 -2.45 -2.06
C ILE A 66 -9.34 -1.60 -3.29
N CYS A 67 -9.02 -2.23 -4.42
CA CYS A 67 -9.01 -1.55 -5.71
C CYS A 67 -10.33 -1.79 -6.42
N GLU A 68 -10.92 -0.71 -6.93
CA GLU A 68 -12.15 -0.71 -7.69
C GLU A 68 -11.84 -0.03 -9.02
N VAL A 69 -12.15 -0.72 -10.12
CA VAL A 69 -11.85 -0.25 -11.46
C VAL A 69 -13.13 -0.27 -12.27
N VAL A 70 -13.52 0.90 -12.77
CA VAL A 70 -14.66 1.07 -13.64
C VAL A 70 -14.16 1.25 -15.07
N GLY A 71 -14.43 0.26 -15.91
CA GLY A 71 -14.06 0.22 -17.31
C GLY A 71 -15.19 0.57 -18.26
N ASP A 72 -14.98 0.25 -19.54
CA ASP A 72 -15.95 0.45 -20.61
C ASP A 72 -17.27 -0.30 -20.37
N GLY A 73 -18.36 0.29 -20.88
CA GLY A 73 -19.69 -0.35 -20.85
C GLY A 73 -20.26 -0.54 -19.44
N ASN A 74 -19.86 0.30 -18.48
CA ASN A 74 -20.27 0.20 -17.07
C ASN A 74 -19.79 -1.10 -16.39
N HIS A 75 -18.70 -1.69 -16.90
CA HIS A 75 -18.09 -2.84 -16.26
C HIS A 75 -17.32 -2.40 -15.01
N ILE A 76 -17.67 -2.96 -13.86
CA ILE A 76 -17.04 -2.65 -12.58
C ILE A 76 -16.34 -3.91 -12.09
N ALA A 77 -15.02 -3.84 -11.91
CA ALA A 77 -14.24 -4.88 -11.30
C ALA A 77 -13.68 -4.41 -9.96
N LYS A 78 -13.60 -5.33 -8.99
CA LYS A 78 -13.09 -5.06 -7.64
C LYS A 78 -12.08 -6.13 -7.25
N SER A 79 -11.00 -5.72 -6.59
CA SER A 79 -10.00 -6.61 -6.02
C SER A 79 -9.70 -6.17 -4.58
N GLU A 80 -9.49 -7.14 -3.69
CA GLU A 80 -9.22 -6.90 -2.28
C GLU A 80 -7.91 -7.61 -1.90
N VAL A 81 -6.97 -6.88 -1.33
CA VAL A 81 -5.67 -7.38 -0.90
C VAL A 81 -5.47 -6.98 0.56
N THR A 82 -5.17 -7.95 1.42
CA THR A 82 -4.87 -7.68 2.82
C THR A 82 -3.37 -7.56 3.01
N LEU A 83 -2.89 -6.37 3.37
CA LEU A 83 -1.51 -6.14 3.75
C LEU A 83 -1.36 -6.38 5.26
N THR A 84 -0.41 -7.25 5.62
CA THR A 84 -0.01 -7.45 7.02
C THR A 84 1.46 -7.10 7.16
N VAL A 85 1.75 -5.97 7.79
CA VAL A 85 3.13 -5.56 8.06
C VAL A 85 3.56 -6.24 9.36
N GLN A 86 4.21 -7.39 9.23
CA GLN A 86 4.91 -7.99 10.34
C GLN A 86 6.14 -7.11 10.61
N GLY A 87 6.09 -6.32 11.67
CA GLY A 87 7.26 -5.52 12.04
C GLY A 87 8.38 -6.48 12.39
N GLY A 88 9.39 -6.55 11.52
CA GLY A 88 10.59 -7.32 11.75
C GLY A 88 11.18 -6.91 13.09
N ASP A 89 11.02 -7.78 14.08
CA ASP A 89 11.88 -7.79 15.25
C ASP A 89 13.22 -8.32 14.76
N GLY A 90 14.01 -7.40 14.21
CA GLY A 90 15.24 -7.67 13.49
C GLY A 90 16.35 -6.72 13.88
N ALA A 91 16.38 -6.29 15.14
CA ALA A 91 17.60 -5.87 15.84
C ALA A 91 17.27 -5.65 17.33
N PRO A 92 18.04 -6.30 18.21
CA PRO A 92 19.19 -5.57 18.70
C PRO A 92 20.48 -6.27 18.29
N CYS A 93 21.06 -5.89 17.16
CA CYS A 93 22.53 -5.80 17.12
C CYS A 93 22.90 -4.52 17.88
N CYS A 94 22.66 -4.54 19.19
CA CYS A 94 23.10 -3.50 20.10
C CYS A 94 24.10 -4.12 21.07
N HIS A 95 25.28 -3.52 21.06
CA HIS A 95 26.29 -3.52 22.11
C HIS A 95 27.29 -4.68 22.16
N LEU A 96 28.40 -4.56 21.40
CA LEU A 96 29.72 -5.01 21.86
C LEU A 96 30.82 -4.07 21.36
N THR A 97 31.11 -3.01 22.12
CA THR A 97 32.36 -2.25 22.07
C THR A 97 32.65 -1.69 23.47
N PRO A 98 33.92 -1.54 23.90
CA PRO A 98 34.84 -2.59 24.34
C PRO A 98 35.43 -2.28 25.74
N PRO A 99 36.10 -3.21 26.44
CA PRO A 99 37.05 -2.81 27.47
C PRO A 99 38.49 -2.89 26.91
N PHE A 100 39.09 -1.74 26.66
CA PHE A 100 40.55 -1.54 26.74
C PHE A 100 40.80 -0.45 27.80
N PRO A 101 41.97 -0.33 28.46
CA PRO A 101 43.14 -1.22 28.62
C PRO A 101 43.41 -1.56 30.12
N SER A 102 44.34 -2.49 30.42
CA SER A 102 45.62 -2.32 31.17
C SER A 102 45.76 -3.47 32.19
N PRO A 103 46.96 -3.86 32.70
CA PRO A 103 48.14 -3.05 33.04
C PRO A 103 49.22 -2.93 31.94
#